data_AF-A0A6P1I0E1-F1
#
_entry.id   AF-A0A6P1I0E1-F1
#
_cell.length_a   1.000
_cell.length_b   1.000
_cell.length_c   1.000
_cell.angle_alpha   90.00
_cell.angle_beta   90.00
_cell.angle_gamma   90.00
#
_symmetry.space_group_name_H-M   'P 1'
#
loop_
_entity.id
_entity.type
_entity.pdbx_description
1 polymer ?
#
loop_
_entity_poly.entity_id
_entity_poly.type
_entity_poly.pdbx_seq_one_letter_code
_entity_poly.pdbx_strand_id
1 'polypeptide(L)'
;MVFGATACIGAVDRAEFDADMRSRGGGMTSALVGDGLAALAVRYGVAEVQLTNLDIAPVEQLAVTVRDPANPDQLDQYTFDGENVSEPSPVVVSALEDLDARAFTLDDVPALGRVEHLVDEALSRSGLEGGQVVGISVTRAGGISPTAMVESPRSRSVVVFDADGAVVGVHPL
;
A
#
# COMPACT_ATOMS: atom_id res chain seq x y z
N MET A 1 -11.72 53.38 17.56
CA MET A 1 -12.32 52.30 16.76
C MET A 1 -11.20 51.61 16.00
N VAL A 2 -10.69 50.51 16.53
CA VAL A 2 -9.68 49.66 15.90
C VAL A 2 -10.27 48.25 15.93
N PHE A 3 -10.72 47.76 14.79
CA PHE A 3 -11.05 46.35 14.62
C PHE A 3 -9.76 45.63 14.24
N GLY A 4 -9.15 44.96 15.23
CA GLY A 4 -8.06 44.03 14.98
C GLY A 4 -8.62 42.77 14.33
N ALA A 5 -8.40 42.61 13.02
CA ALA A 5 -8.61 41.33 12.36
C ALA A 5 -7.37 40.47 12.57
N THR A 6 -7.37 39.63 13.60
CA THR A 6 -6.51 38.45 13.67
C THR A 6 -7.04 37.44 12.65
N ALA A 7 -6.51 37.48 11.42
CA ALA A 7 -6.71 36.40 10.47
C ALA A 7 -5.88 35.20 10.94
N CYS A 8 -6.55 34.13 11.37
CA CYS A 8 -5.90 32.84 11.57
C CYS A 8 -5.49 32.30 10.20
N ILE A 9 -4.20 32.36 9.89
CA ILE A 9 -3.57 31.58 8.83
C ILE A 9 -3.65 30.11 9.24
N GLY A 10 -4.22 29.24 8.41
CA GLY A 10 -3.92 27.80 8.47
C GLY A 10 -5.05 26.82 8.80
N ALA A 11 -6.32 27.13 8.52
CA ALA A 11 -7.34 26.08 8.43
C ALA A 11 -7.47 25.66 6.96
N VAL A 12 -6.64 24.72 6.50
CA VAL A 12 -6.97 23.99 5.27
C VAL A 12 -8.21 23.18 5.59
N ASP A 13 -9.27 23.34 4.80
CA ASP A 13 -10.46 22.53 4.95
C ASP A 13 -10.08 21.05 4.77
N ARG A 14 -10.55 20.18 5.66
CA ARG A 14 -10.18 18.76 5.62
C ARG A 14 -10.54 18.13 4.26
N ALA A 15 -11.65 18.53 3.66
CA ALA A 15 -12.06 18.03 2.36
C ALA A 15 -11.16 18.55 1.22
N GLU A 16 -10.63 19.77 1.33
CA GLU A 16 -9.66 20.34 0.39
C GLU A 16 -8.29 19.67 0.52
N PHE A 17 -7.81 19.45 1.74
CA PHE A 17 -6.58 18.69 2.00
C PHE A 17 -6.70 17.27 1.45
N ASP A 18 -7.80 16.59 1.76
CA ASP A 18 -8.03 15.24 1.27
C ASP A 18 -8.17 15.25 -0.28
N ALA A 19 -8.67 16.33 -0.89
CA ALA A 19 -8.75 16.48 -2.35
C ALA A 19 -7.39 16.71 -3.01
N ASP A 20 -6.52 17.53 -2.41
CA ASP A 20 -5.15 17.74 -2.87
C ASP A 20 -4.33 16.44 -2.73
N MET A 21 -4.43 15.75 -1.58
CA MET A 21 -3.86 14.41 -1.38
C MET A 21 -4.35 13.42 -2.44
N ARG A 22 -5.67 13.35 -2.70
CA ARG A 22 -6.24 12.50 -3.77
C ARG A 22 -5.70 12.84 -5.15
N SER A 23 -5.53 14.13 -5.46
CA SER A 23 -4.99 14.58 -6.76
C SER A 23 -3.55 14.13 -7.00
N ARG A 24 -2.83 13.77 -5.94
CA ARG A 24 -1.44 13.27 -5.97
C ARG A 24 -1.34 11.76 -5.77
N GLY A 25 -2.41 11.00 -6.06
CA GLY A 25 -2.43 9.55 -5.90
C GLY A 25 -2.76 9.08 -4.48
N GLY A 26 -3.30 9.98 -3.64
CA GLY A 26 -3.77 9.64 -2.30
C GLY A 26 -2.68 9.31 -1.28
N GLY A 27 -1.40 9.60 -1.55
CA GLY A 27 -0.29 9.24 -0.66
C GLY A 27 0.22 7.80 -0.84
N MET A 28 -0.25 7.07 -1.86
CA MET A 28 0.32 5.78 -2.24
C MET A 28 1.56 5.99 -3.10
N THR A 29 2.73 5.92 -2.47
CA THR A 29 4.00 6.23 -3.14
C THR A 29 4.98 5.07 -3.04
N SER A 30 5.92 4.99 -3.99
CA SER A 30 7.02 4.04 -3.88
C SER A 30 7.93 4.35 -2.69
N ALA A 31 8.02 5.62 -2.29
CA ALA A 31 8.75 6.06 -1.11
C ALA A 31 8.17 5.46 0.18
N LEU A 32 6.84 5.50 0.35
CA LEU A 32 6.15 4.90 1.49
C LEU A 32 6.50 3.40 1.65
N VAL A 33 6.50 2.66 0.54
CA VAL A 33 6.87 1.24 0.51
C VAL A 33 8.34 1.06 0.86
N GLY A 34 9.22 1.79 0.20
CA GLY A 34 10.67 1.70 0.40
C GLY A 34 11.08 2.03 1.84
N ASP A 35 10.57 3.14 2.39
CA ASP A 35 10.89 3.60 3.73
C ASP A 35 10.33 2.66 4.80
N GLY A 36 9.09 2.18 4.63
CA GLY A 36 8.47 1.22 5.55
C GLY A 36 9.22 -0.12 5.60
N LEU A 37 9.60 -0.67 4.44
CA LEU A 37 10.37 -1.92 4.38
C LEU A 37 11.80 -1.74 4.88
N ALA A 38 12.44 -0.59 4.60
CA ALA A 38 13.76 -0.27 5.14
C ALA A 38 13.73 -0.16 6.67
N ALA A 39 12.71 0.48 7.23
CA ALA A 39 12.53 0.58 8.68
C ALA A 39 12.36 -0.80 9.34
N LEU A 40 11.62 -1.71 8.69
CA LEU A 40 11.48 -3.10 9.14
C LEU A 40 12.78 -3.89 9.02
N ALA A 41 13.54 -3.74 7.93
CA ALA A 41 14.84 -4.37 7.75
C ALA A 41 15.83 -3.94 8.86
N VAL A 42 15.84 -2.64 9.21
CA VAL A 42 16.61 -2.12 10.34
C VAL A 42 16.14 -2.73 11.67
N ARG A 43 14.82 -2.82 11.90
CA ARG A 43 14.24 -3.40 13.12
C ARG A 43 14.66 -4.86 13.32
N TYR A 44 14.64 -5.66 12.26
CA TYR A 44 15.03 -7.07 12.30
C TYR A 44 16.54 -7.30 12.16
N GLY A 45 17.32 -6.27 11.80
CA GLY A 45 18.77 -6.40 11.59
C GLY A 45 19.14 -7.24 10.36
N VAL A 46 18.31 -7.21 9.32
CA VAL A 46 18.47 -7.96 8.07
C VAL A 46 18.67 -7.02 6.88
N ALA A 47 19.19 -7.52 5.77
CA ALA A 47 19.31 -6.74 4.54
C ALA A 47 17.95 -6.53 3.85
N GLU A 48 17.08 -7.53 3.93
CA GLU A 48 15.75 -7.52 3.32
C GLU A 48 14.79 -8.38 4.16
N VAL A 49 13.51 -7.98 4.19
CA VAL A 49 12.43 -8.70 4.86
C VAL A 49 11.65 -9.56 3.86
N GLN A 50 11.21 -10.75 4.30
CA GLN A 50 10.26 -11.56 3.54
C GLN A 50 8.83 -11.21 3.94
N LEU A 51 7.97 -11.02 2.95
CA LEU A 51 6.58 -10.61 3.10
C LEU A 51 5.66 -11.72 2.62
N THR A 52 4.47 -11.81 3.20
CA THR A 52 3.38 -12.66 2.67
C THR A 52 2.18 -11.84 2.20
N ASN A 53 2.11 -10.59 2.64
CA ASN A 53 1.09 -9.62 2.29
C ASN A 53 1.65 -8.20 2.41
N LEU A 54 1.25 -7.33 1.49
CA LEU A 54 1.53 -5.90 1.54
C LEU A 54 0.28 -5.15 1.03
N ASP A 55 -0.21 -4.23 1.83
CA ASP A 55 -1.34 -3.35 1.49
C ASP A 55 -0.91 -1.89 1.60
N ILE A 56 -1.17 -1.13 0.55
CA ILE A 56 -0.97 0.32 0.49
C ILE A 56 -2.35 0.96 0.45
N ALA A 57 -2.63 1.81 1.42
CA ALA A 57 -3.87 2.55 1.51
C ALA A 57 -3.61 4.06 1.35
N PRO A 58 -4.64 4.85 1.02
CA PRO A 58 -4.52 6.30 0.99
C PRO A 58 -4.09 6.86 2.34
N VAL A 59 -3.61 8.10 2.33
CA VAL A 59 -3.13 8.84 3.50
C VAL A 59 -1.89 8.18 4.13
N GLU A 60 -0.97 7.76 3.25
CA GLU A 60 0.38 7.28 3.62
C GLU A 60 0.36 6.08 4.58
N GLN A 61 -0.58 5.15 4.38
CA GLN A 61 -0.69 3.94 5.20
C GLN A 61 -0.19 2.71 4.45
N LEU A 62 0.81 2.06 5.01
CA LEU A 62 1.32 0.77 4.56
C LEU A 62 1.05 -0.28 5.66
N ALA A 63 0.38 -1.36 5.34
CA ALA A 63 0.27 -2.53 6.19
C ALA A 63 1.02 -3.71 5.56
N VAL A 64 1.83 -4.41 6.34
CA VAL A 64 2.61 -5.55 5.85
C VAL A 64 2.54 -6.72 6.81
N THR A 65 2.58 -7.93 6.27
CA THR A 65 2.77 -9.14 7.04
C THR A 65 4.14 -9.71 6.73
N VAL A 66 5.03 -9.62 7.70
CA VAL A 66 6.44 -9.99 7.61
C VAL A 66 6.63 -11.37 8.23
N ARG A 67 7.48 -12.18 7.61
CA ARG A 67 7.94 -13.44 8.18
C ARG A 67 9.10 -13.16 9.14
N ASP A 68 8.99 -13.59 10.39
CA ASP A 68 10.04 -13.36 11.39
C ASP A 68 11.35 -14.07 10.93
N PRO A 69 12.43 -13.32 10.65
CA PRO A 69 13.69 -13.91 10.22
C PRO A 69 14.33 -14.83 11.25
N ALA A 70 14.05 -14.63 12.55
CA ALA A 70 14.54 -15.49 13.63
C ALA A 70 13.65 -16.72 13.83
N ASN A 71 12.37 -16.65 13.46
CA ASN A 71 11.39 -17.73 13.57
C ASN A 71 10.58 -17.85 12.27
N PRO A 72 11.11 -18.49 11.22
CA PRO A 72 10.49 -18.51 9.89
C PRO A 72 9.07 -19.11 9.84
N ASP A 73 8.63 -19.85 10.85
CA ASP A 73 7.26 -20.36 10.92
C ASP A 73 6.27 -19.36 11.55
N GLN A 74 6.71 -18.13 11.84
CA GLN A 74 5.93 -17.08 12.48
C GLN A 74 5.81 -15.85 11.56
N LEU A 75 4.66 -15.18 11.68
CA LEU A 75 4.35 -13.96 10.95
C LEU A 75 4.00 -12.85 11.94
N ASP A 76 4.48 -11.64 11.65
CA ASP A 76 4.12 -10.42 12.35
C ASP A 76 3.48 -9.43 11.39
N GLN A 77 2.41 -8.77 11.82
CA GLN A 77 1.81 -7.65 11.11
C GLN A 77 2.35 -6.32 11.65
N TYR A 78 2.62 -5.41 10.72
CA TYR A 78 3.02 -4.04 11.00
C TYR A 78 2.21 -3.05 10.19
N THR A 79 2.07 -1.83 10.73
CA THR A 79 1.62 -0.66 9.98
C THR A 79 2.70 0.42 10.00
N PHE A 80 2.85 1.14 8.89
CA PHE A 80 3.71 2.31 8.74
C PHE A 80 2.87 3.48 8.21
N ASP A 81 2.97 4.63 8.86
CA ASP A 81 2.18 5.84 8.56
C ASP A 81 2.99 6.94 7.85
N GLY A 82 4.12 6.56 7.24
CA GLY A 82 5.07 7.50 6.63
C GLY A 82 6.16 7.98 7.58
N GLU A 83 5.98 7.83 8.90
CA GLU A 83 6.97 8.26 9.89
C GLU A 83 7.31 7.15 10.90
N ASN A 84 6.32 6.43 11.38
CA ASN A 84 6.46 5.48 12.48
C ASN A 84 5.99 4.08 12.07
N VAL A 85 6.79 3.07 12.41
CA VAL A 85 6.40 1.66 12.32
C VAL A 85 5.77 1.24 13.64
N SER A 86 4.63 0.55 13.58
CA SER A 86 3.96 0.01 14.78
C SER A 86 4.81 -1.02 15.52
N GLU A 87 4.36 -1.38 16.72
CA GLU A 87 4.82 -2.62 17.35
C GLU A 87 4.30 -3.85 16.57
N PRO A 88 5.02 -5.00 16.64
CA PRO A 88 4.57 -6.24 16.00
C PRO A 88 3.24 -6.69 16.56
N SER A 89 2.33 -7.08 15.66
CA SER A 89 1.13 -7.83 16.00
C SER A 89 1.26 -9.26 15.49
N PRO A 90 1.40 -10.27 16.36
CA PRO A 90 1.56 -11.65 15.93
C PRO A 90 0.36 -12.15 15.11
N VAL A 91 0.63 -12.79 13.98
CA VAL A 91 -0.39 -13.38 13.11
C VAL A 91 -0.49 -14.87 13.38
N VAL A 92 -1.71 -15.34 13.64
CA VAL A 92 -1.98 -16.78 13.83
C VAL A 92 -2.02 -17.46 12.47
N VAL A 93 -1.02 -18.31 12.21
CA VAL A 93 -0.94 -19.13 11.00
C VAL A 93 -1.38 -20.56 11.28
N SER A 94 -1.93 -21.22 10.26
CA SER A 94 -2.24 -22.65 10.34
C SER A 94 -0.96 -23.46 10.20
N ALA A 95 -0.83 -24.57 10.95
CA ALA A 95 0.31 -25.50 10.79
C ALA A 95 0.35 -26.19 9.41
N LEU A 96 -0.73 -26.12 8.62
CA LEU A 96 -0.82 -26.66 7.27
C LEU A 96 -0.45 -25.63 6.19
N GLU A 97 -0.09 -24.42 6.60
CA GLU A 97 0.18 -23.32 5.70
C GLU A 97 1.61 -23.35 5.19
N ASP A 98 1.78 -23.35 3.87
CA ASP A 98 3.08 -23.27 3.22
C ASP A 98 3.50 -21.79 3.09
N LEU A 99 4.20 -21.29 4.12
CA LEU A 99 4.67 -19.90 4.14
C LEU A 99 5.76 -19.64 3.10
N ASP A 100 6.55 -20.64 2.73
CA ASP A 100 7.57 -20.51 1.67
C ASP A 100 6.91 -20.26 0.30
N ALA A 101 5.79 -20.94 0.02
CA ALA A 101 5.01 -20.74 -1.20
C ALA A 101 4.31 -19.37 -1.26
N ARG A 102 4.12 -18.71 -0.10
CA ARG A 102 3.47 -17.39 0.02
C ARG A 102 4.46 -16.25 0.12
N ALA A 103 5.67 -16.50 0.61
CA ALA A 103 6.68 -15.49 0.83
C ALA A 103 7.16 -14.88 -0.50
N PHE A 104 7.47 -13.59 -0.44
CA PHE A 104 8.11 -12.83 -1.51
C PHE A 104 8.92 -11.68 -0.89
N THR A 105 9.84 -11.11 -1.66
CA THR A 105 10.60 -9.92 -1.28
C THR A 105 10.29 -8.74 -2.21
N LEU A 106 10.89 -7.58 -1.98
CA LEU A 106 10.63 -6.42 -2.84
C LEU A 106 11.20 -6.64 -4.25
N ASP A 107 12.32 -7.36 -4.34
CA ASP A 107 12.95 -7.74 -5.61
C ASP A 107 12.06 -8.67 -6.46
N ASP A 108 11.18 -9.46 -5.84
CA ASP A 108 10.21 -10.29 -6.55
C ASP A 108 9.07 -9.47 -7.18
N VAL A 109 8.90 -8.20 -6.79
CA VAL A 109 7.80 -7.33 -7.23
C VAL A 109 8.30 -5.94 -7.66
N PRO A 110 9.02 -5.81 -8.79
CA PRO A 110 9.54 -4.53 -9.27
C PRO A 110 8.49 -3.42 -9.43
N ALA A 111 7.22 -3.79 -9.62
CA ALA A 111 6.08 -2.87 -9.66
C ALA A 111 5.98 -1.98 -8.40
N LEU A 112 6.37 -2.48 -7.23
CA LEU A 112 6.33 -1.74 -5.97
C LEU A 112 7.37 -0.61 -5.90
N GLY A 113 8.39 -0.63 -6.74
CA GLY A 113 9.27 0.53 -6.93
C GLY A 113 8.66 1.65 -7.77
N ARG A 114 7.42 1.47 -8.26
CA ARG A 114 6.72 2.38 -9.18
C ARG A 114 5.22 2.47 -8.84
N VAL A 115 4.87 2.55 -7.55
CA VAL A 115 3.48 2.55 -7.07
C VAL A 115 2.62 3.61 -7.76
N GLU A 116 3.16 4.81 -7.96
CA GLU A 116 2.49 5.92 -8.62
C GLU A 116 2.06 5.55 -10.05
N HIS A 117 2.90 4.81 -10.78
CA HIS A 117 2.54 4.30 -12.11
C HIS A 117 1.42 3.25 -12.04
N LEU A 118 1.37 2.41 -10.99
CA LEU A 118 0.25 1.49 -10.79
C LEU A 118 -1.05 2.24 -10.53
N VAL A 119 -1.01 3.32 -9.75
CA VAL A 119 -2.16 4.19 -9.50
C VAL A 119 -2.67 4.80 -10.81
N ASP A 120 -1.76 5.39 -11.60
CA ASP A 120 -2.09 6.01 -12.87
C ASP A 120 -2.69 5.01 -13.87
N GLU A 121 -2.07 3.84 -14.03
CA GLU A 121 -2.60 2.77 -14.89
C GLU A 121 -3.93 2.24 -14.36
N ALA A 122 -4.10 2.06 -13.05
CA ALA A 122 -5.35 1.56 -12.50
C ALA A 122 -6.51 2.51 -12.81
N LEU A 123 -6.32 3.82 -12.62
CA LEU A 123 -7.32 4.84 -12.94
C LEU A 123 -7.64 4.84 -14.45
N SER A 124 -6.61 4.87 -15.29
CA SER A 124 -6.72 4.84 -16.74
C SER A 124 -7.49 3.61 -17.26
N ARG A 125 -7.18 2.43 -16.73
CA ARG A 125 -7.72 1.13 -17.18
C ARG A 125 -9.08 0.82 -16.62
N SER A 126 -9.42 1.33 -15.43
CA SER A 126 -10.73 1.12 -14.81
C SER A 126 -11.89 1.67 -15.66
N GLY A 127 -11.64 2.75 -16.42
CA GLY A 127 -12.67 3.47 -17.15
C GLY A 127 -13.73 4.13 -16.25
N LEU A 128 -13.49 4.20 -14.93
CA LEU A 128 -14.43 4.79 -13.98
C LEU A 128 -14.25 6.31 -13.95
N GLU A 129 -15.25 7.03 -14.47
CA GLU A 129 -15.29 8.48 -14.38
C GLU A 129 -15.35 8.91 -12.89
N GLY A 130 -14.43 9.79 -12.49
CA GLY A 130 -14.27 10.19 -11.09
C GLY A 130 -13.79 9.05 -10.17
N GLY A 131 -13.20 7.99 -10.74
CA GLY A 131 -12.62 6.89 -10.00
C GLY A 131 -11.42 7.31 -9.15
N GLN A 132 -11.18 6.57 -8.07
CA GLN A 132 -10.07 6.77 -7.14
C GLN A 132 -9.50 5.41 -6.77
N VAL A 133 -8.18 5.30 -6.69
CA VAL A 133 -7.56 4.11 -6.11
C VAL A 133 -7.73 4.20 -4.59
N VAL A 134 -8.38 3.20 -4.01
CA VAL A 134 -8.64 3.12 -2.56
C VAL A 134 -7.73 2.12 -1.85
N GLY A 135 -6.95 1.37 -2.61
CA GLY A 135 -5.87 0.54 -2.07
C GLY A 135 -5.17 -0.27 -3.15
N ILE A 136 -3.92 -0.62 -2.87
CA ILE A 136 -3.13 -1.58 -3.65
C ILE A 136 -2.74 -2.70 -2.71
N SER A 137 -3.05 -3.95 -3.06
CA SER A 137 -2.64 -5.12 -2.29
C SER A 137 -1.74 -6.03 -3.13
N VAL A 138 -0.78 -6.66 -2.47
CA VAL A 138 0.12 -7.65 -3.07
C VAL A 138 0.09 -8.90 -2.20
N THR A 139 -0.34 -9.99 -2.82
CA THR A 139 -0.29 -11.33 -2.24
C THR A 139 0.24 -12.31 -3.28
N ARG A 140 0.72 -13.46 -2.81
CA ARG A 140 1.14 -14.57 -3.66
C ARG A 140 0.07 -15.67 -3.66
N ALA A 141 -0.62 -15.83 -4.77
CA ALA A 141 -1.65 -16.86 -4.98
C ALA A 141 -1.47 -17.52 -6.35
N GLY A 142 -0.59 -18.53 -6.43
CA GLY A 142 -0.17 -19.15 -7.71
C GLY A 142 0.81 -18.30 -8.53
N GLY A 143 0.94 -17.01 -8.21
CA GLY A 143 1.90 -16.03 -8.70
C GLY A 143 1.82 -14.77 -7.83
N ILE A 144 2.75 -13.83 -8.01
CA ILE A 144 2.69 -12.54 -7.32
C ILE A 144 1.98 -11.55 -8.25
N SER A 145 0.86 -11.01 -7.78
CA SER A 145 0.05 -10.08 -8.56
C SER A 145 -0.38 -8.93 -7.68
N PRO A 146 0.16 -7.72 -7.91
CA PRO A 146 -0.42 -6.51 -7.34
C PRO A 146 -1.84 -6.31 -7.87
N THR A 147 -2.75 -5.89 -6.99
CA THR A 147 -4.12 -5.54 -7.37
C THR A 147 -4.48 -4.18 -6.82
N ALA A 148 -4.98 -3.29 -7.68
CA ALA A 148 -5.45 -1.97 -7.30
C ALA A 148 -6.99 -1.95 -7.30
N MET A 149 -7.58 -1.57 -6.17
CA MET A 149 -9.01 -1.32 -6.07
C MET A 149 -9.30 0.11 -6.50
N VAL A 150 -10.15 0.28 -7.52
CA VAL A 150 -10.62 1.57 -7.99
C VAL A 150 -12.10 1.70 -7.69
N GLU A 151 -12.49 2.78 -7.00
CA GLU A 151 -13.87 3.07 -6.62
C GLU A 151 -14.32 4.42 -7.19
N SER A 152 -15.60 4.48 -7.56
CA SER A 152 -16.32 5.71 -7.86
C SER A 152 -17.66 5.70 -7.09
N PRO A 153 -18.41 6.81 -7.04
CA PRO A 153 -19.68 6.86 -6.30
C PRO A 153 -20.73 5.83 -6.71
N ARG A 154 -20.59 5.19 -7.88
CA ARG A 154 -21.59 4.27 -8.44
C ARG A 154 -21.04 2.91 -8.84
N SER A 155 -19.72 2.73 -8.84
CA SER A 155 -19.07 1.54 -9.39
C SER A 155 -17.73 1.29 -8.73
N ARG A 156 -17.25 0.06 -8.84
CA ARG A 156 -15.92 -0.35 -8.38
C ARG A 156 -15.33 -1.38 -9.33
N SER A 157 -14.01 -1.41 -9.40
CA SER A 157 -13.26 -2.36 -10.23
C SER A 157 -11.92 -2.69 -9.58
N VAL A 158 -11.43 -3.89 -9.81
CA VAL A 158 -10.07 -4.30 -9.48
C VAL A 158 -9.26 -4.34 -10.77
N VAL A 159 -8.11 -3.65 -10.77
CA VAL A 159 -7.10 -3.75 -11.82
C VAL A 159 -6.00 -4.68 -11.31
N VAL A 160 -5.70 -5.73 -12.06
CA VAL A 160 -4.71 -6.75 -11.72
C VAL A 160 -3.46 -6.50 -12.56
N PHE A 161 -2.32 -6.49 -11.90
CA PHE A 161 -1.01 -6.34 -12.51
C PHE A 161 -0.19 -7.63 -12.36
N ASP A 162 0.76 -7.84 -13.26
CA ASP A 162 1.87 -8.75 -13.00
C ASP A 162 2.91 -8.10 -12.05
N ALA A 163 3.93 -8.87 -11.68
CA ALA A 163 4.98 -8.43 -10.77
C ALA A 163 5.80 -7.24 -11.31
N ASP A 164 5.87 -7.07 -12.62
CA ASP A 164 6.54 -5.96 -13.29
C ASP A 164 5.66 -4.71 -13.37
N GLY A 165 4.35 -4.83 -13.14
CA GLY A 165 3.40 -3.73 -13.15
C GLY A 165 2.69 -3.54 -14.50
N ALA A 166 2.71 -4.54 -15.38
CA ALA A 166 1.86 -4.55 -16.56
C ALA A 166 0.46 -5.05 -16.20
N VAL A 167 -0.55 -4.40 -16.78
CA VAL A 167 -1.96 -4.73 -16.52
C VAL A 167 -2.30 -6.06 -17.19
N VAL A 168 -2.71 -7.04 -16.40
CA VAL A 168 -3.12 -8.37 -16.88
C VAL A 168 -4.63 -8.58 -16.83
N GLY A 169 -5.36 -7.77 -16.07
CA GLY A 169 -6.82 -7.87 -15.97
C GLY A 169 -7.49 -6.64 -15.37
N VAL A 170 -8.76 -6.46 -15.72
CA VAL A 170 -9.66 -5.47 -15.11
C VAL A 170 -10.99 -6.18 -14.84
N HIS A 171 -11.45 -6.13 -13.59
CA HIS A 171 -12.64 -6.85 -13.14
C HIS A 171 -13.61 -5.91 -12.42
N PRO A 172 -14.83 -5.69 -12.93
CA PRO A 172 -15.86 -4.95 -12.20
C PRO A 172 -16.35 -5.76 -10.98
N LEU A 173 -16.77 -5.06 -9.91
CA LEU A 173 -17.24 -5.64 -8.66
C LEU A 173 -18.66 -5.19 -8.25
#